data_AF-A0A9E4KLP7-F1
#
_entry.id   AF-A0A9E4KLP7-F1
#
_cell.length_a   1.000
_cell.length_b   1.000
_cell.length_c   1.000
_cell.angle_alpha   90.00
_cell.angle_beta   90.00
_cell.angle_gamma   90.00
#
_symmetry.space_group_name_H-M   'P 1'
#
loop_
_entity.id
_entity.type
_entity.pdbx_description
1 polymer ?
#
loop_
_entity_poly.entity_id
_entity_poly.type
_entity_poly.pdbx_seq_one_letter_code
_entity_poly.pdbx_strand_id
1 'polypeptide(L)' 'GLIIDSPRGSNGFGYDPYFLVPNLGKTSAQLPLVEKNRLSHRGQACRMLAGLLAENGGLLARQR' A
#
# COMPACT_ATOMS: atom_id res chain seq x y z
N GLY A 1 -0.55 7.96 9.24
CA GLY A 1 0.89 8.24 9.41
C GLY A 1 1.06 9.64 9.94
N LEU A 2 2.29 10.02 10.26
CA LEU A 2 2.66 11.37 10.68
C LEU A 2 3.62 11.99 9.66
N ILE A 3 3.68 13.31 9.57
CA ILE A 3 4.68 14.02 8.76
C ILE A 3 5.85 14.41 9.67
N ILE A 4 7.08 14.20 9.20
CA ILE A 4 8.31 14.59 9.89
C ILE A 4 9.03 15.70 9.12
N ASP A 5 9.85 16.51 9.77
CA ASP A 5 10.48 17.69 9.15
C ASP A 5 11.67 17.35 8.24
N SER A 6 12.34 16.21 8.47
CA SER A 6 13.51 15.79 7.70
C SER A 6 13.24 14.48 6.96
N PRO A 7 13.56 14.40 5.65
CA PRO A 7 13.30 13.21 4.86
C PRO A 7 14.17 12.04 5.32
N ARG A 8 13.63 10.82 5.28
CA ARG A 8 14.37 9.57 5.55
C ARG A 8 14.05 8.53 4.50
N GLY A 9 15.08 7.79 4.05
CA GLY A 9 14.94 6.75 3.03
C GLY A 9 14.89 7.29 1.60
N SER A 10 15.05 6.40 0.63
CA SER A 10 15.16 6.73 -0.80
C SER A 10 14.20 5.93 -1.69
N ASN A 11 13.44 4.98 -1.13
CA ASN A 11 12.49 4.18 -1.91
C ASN A 11 11.18 4.95 -2.15
N GLY A 12 10.43 4.52 -3.17
CA GLY A 12 9.12 5.09 -3.45
C GLY A 12 9.18 6.42 -4.21
N PHE A 13 8.23 7.32 -3.95
CA PHE A 13 8.06 8.57 -4.67
C PHE A 13 7.26 9.61 -3.84
N GLY A 14 7.29 10.87 -4.27
CA GLY A 14 6.50 11.94 -3.64
C GLY A 14 6.83 12.12 -2.15
N TYR A 15 5.82 12.10 -1.30
CA TYR A 15 5.94 12.36 0.14
C TYR A 15 6.42 11.16 0.97
N ASP A 16 6.77 10.04 0.34
CA ASP A 16 7.22 8.83 1.04
C ASP A 16 8.38 9.06 2.04
N PRO A 17 9.39 9.92 1.75
CA PRO A 17 10.47 10.21 2.69
C PRO A 17 10.02 11.01 3.93
N TYR A 18 8.86 11.64 3.90
CA TYR A 18 8.31 12.45 5.00
C TYR A 18 7.18 11.76 5.75
N PHE A 19 6.59 10.70 5.18
CA PHE A 19 5.44 10.03 5.78
C PHE A 19 5.86 8.89 6.71
N LEU A 20 5.88 9.17 8.01
CA LEU A 20 6.20 8.25 9.09
C LEU A 20 5.06 7.25 9.36
N VAL A 21 5.41 5.97 9.49
CA VAL A 21 4.56 4.90 10.00
C VAL A 21 4.90 4.67 11.48
N PRO A 22 4.12 5.20 12.45
CA PRO A 22 4.51 5.24 13.85
C PRO A 22 4.85 3.87 14.44
N ASN A 23 4.04 2.86 14.14
CA ASN A 23 4.22 1.50 14.64
C ASN A 23 5.51 0.83 14.14
N LEU A 24 6.16 1.37 13.12
CA LEU A 24 7.41 0.86 12.56
C LEU A 24 8.61 1.78 12.81
N GLY A 25 8.39 3.00 13.32
CA GLY A 25 9.43 4.02 13.47
C GLY A 25 10.13 4.40 12.16
N LYS A 26 9.54 4.08 11.00
CA LYS A 26 10.12 4.23 9.66
C LYS A 26 9.22 5.06 8.77
N THR A 27 9.82 5.83 7.86
CA THR A 27 9.07 6.49 6.78
C THR A 27 8.70 5.47 5.71
N SER A 28 7.73 5.81 4.87
CA SER A 28 7.34 4.94 3.75
C SER A 28 8.48 4.71 2.75
N ALA A 29 9.42 5.64 2.63
CA ALA A 29 10.62 5.50 1.80
C ALA A 29 11.73 4.64 2.42
N GLN A 30 11.64 4.31 3.71
CA GLN A 30 12.55 3.37 4.37
C GLN A 30 12.06 1.92 4.31
N LEU A 31 10.83 1.68 3.86
CA LEU A 31 10.28 0.34 3.73
C LEU A 31 10.72 -0.31 2.40
N PRO A 32 11.13 -1.59 2.41
CA PRO A 32 11.26 -2.38 1.20
C PRO A 32 9.94 -2.42 0.40
N LEU A 33 10.02 -2.50 -0.92
CA LEU A 33 8.85 -2.48 -1.80
C LEU A 33 7.80 -3.55 -1.42
N VAL A 34 8.26 -4.75 -1.07
CA VAL A 34 7.39 -5.87 -0.67
C VAL A 34 6.61 -5.54 0.60
N GLU A 35 7.30 -5.05 1.64
CA GLU A 35 6.65 -4.64 2.89
C GLU A 35 5.67 -3.48 2.66
N LYS A 36 6.07 -2.50 1.84
CA LYS A 36 5.22 -1.37 1.48
C LYS A 36 3.97 -1.81 0.73
N ASN A 37 4.07 -2.74 -0.22
CA ASN A 37 2.91 -3.27 -0.94
C ASN A 37 2.00 -4.11 -0.02
N ARG A 38 2.58 -4.77 1.00
CA ARG A 38 1.80 -5.50 2.00
C ARG A 38 1.03 -4.53 2.91
N LEU A 39 1.67 -3.46 3.39
CA LEU A 39 1.15 -2.60 4.45
C LEU A 39 0.43 -1.34 3.96
N SER A 40 0.76 -0.80 2.79
CA SER A 40 0.22 0.47 2.32
C SER A 40 -1.29 0.41 2.04
N HIS A 41 -1.96 1.56 2.19
CA HIS A 41 -3.39 1.71 1.88
C HIS A 41 -3.71 1.28 0.45
N ARG A 42 -2.84 1.63 -0.51
CA ARG A 42 -2.99 1.20 -1.92
C ARG A 42 -2.95 -0.32 -2.04
N GLY A 43 -1.97 -0.98 -1.40
CA GLY A 43 -1.88 -2.43 -1.41
C GLY A 43 -3.11 -3.11 -0.82
N GLN A 44 -3.65 -2.57 0.28
CA GLN A 44 -4.89 -3.07 0.89
C GLN A 44 -6.10 -2.89 -0.05
N ALA A 45 -6.29 -1.70 -0.60
CA ALA A 45 -7.38 -1.40 -1.54
C ALA A 45 -7.31 -2.26 -2.82
N CYS A 46 -6.12 -2.45 -3.39
CA CYS A 46 -5.93 -3.32 -4.55
C CYS A 46 -6.29 -4.78 -4.25
N ARG A 47 -5.99 -5.29 -3.05
CA ARG A 47 -6.40 -6.66 -2.65
C ARG A 47 -7.91 -6.78 -2.51
N MET A 48 -8.56 -5.77 -1.92
CA MET A 48 -10.03 -5.74 -1.84
C MET A 48 -10.65 -5.71 -3.24
N LEU A 49 -10.15 -4.84 -4.12
CA LEU A 49 -10.59 -4.76 -5.51
C LEU A 49 -10.40 -6.09 -6.24
N ALA A 50 -9.25 -6.75 -6.08
CA ALA A 50 -8.99 -8.05 -6.69
C ALA A 50 -10.00 -9.12 -6.22
N GLY A 51 -10.36 -9.13 -4.93
CA GLY A 51 -11.42 -10.00 -4.40
C GLY A 51 -12.77 -9.74 -5.05
N LEU A 52 -13.20 -8.48 -5.11
CA LEU A 52 -14.46 -8.08 -5.76
C LEU A 52 -14.50 -8.46 -7.24
N LEU A 53 -13.39 -8.31 -7.96
CA LEU A 53 -13.30 -8.69 -9.37
C LEU A 53 -13.37 -10.21 -9.55
N ALA A 54 -12.75 -10.99 -8.67
CA ALA A 54 -12.82 -12.45 -8.71
C ALA A 54 -14.25 -12.96 -8.43
N GLU A 55 -14.93 -12.37 -7.45
CA GLU A 55 -16.33 -12.69 -7.12
C GLU A 55 -17.27 -12.35 -8.29
N ASN A 56 -17.15 -11.15 -8.86
CA ASN A 56 -18.01 -10.71 -9.98
C ASN A 56 -17.67 -11.39 -11.31
N GLY A 57 -16.40 -11.71 -11.56
CA GLY A 57 -15.99 -12.50 -12.72
C GLY A 57 -16.53 -13.93 -12.67
N GLY A 58 -16.61 -14.51 -11.46
CA GLY A 58 -17.25 -15.81 -11.23
C GLY A 58 -18.77 -15.79 -11.41
N LEU A 59 -19.43 -14.67 -11.09
CA LEU A 59 -20.88 -14.50 -11.31
C LEU A 59 -21.22 -14.42 -12.81
N LEU A 60 -20.43 -13.73 -13.61
CA LEU A 60 -20.61 -13.67 -15.08
C LEU A 60 -20.37 -15.03 -15.76
N ALA A 61 -19.47 -15.86 -15.23
CA ALA A 61 -19.21 -17.20 -15.75
C ALA A 61 -20.31 -18.23 -15.41
N ARG A 62 -21.09 -18.00 -14.34
CA ARG A 62 -22.20 -18.89 -13.92
C ARG A 62 -23.56 -18.56 -14.57
N GLN A 63 -23.67 -17.42 -15.24
CA GLN A 63 -24.86 -17.00 -15.98
C GLN A 63 -24.83 -17.42 -17.47
N ARG A 64 -23.90 -18.31 -17.84
CA ARG A 64 -23.78 -18.90 -19.18
C ARG A 64 -24.00 -20.40 -19.12
#